data_AF-A0A844Q857-F1
#
_entry.id   AF-A0A844Q857-F1
#
_cell.length_a   1.000
_cell.length_b   1.000
_cell.length_c   1.000
_cell.angle_alpha   90.00
_cell.angle_beta   90.00
_cell.angle_gamma   90.00
#
_symmetry.space_group_name_H-M   'P 1'
#
loop_
_entity.id
_entity.type
_entity.pdbx_description
1 polymer ?
#
loop_
_entity_poly.entity_id
_entity_poly.type
_entity_poly.pdbx_seq_one_letter_code
_entity_poly.pdbx_strand_id
1 'polypeptide(L)'
;MKLLFNDPDARFAKRHALVALLALNAFVLFYFIIATADGVPSFDSYWTETMHQSERALLTTLALIFTALGDVKWMAVLTLITAIIAYRYKAWDGLAMILLTSSGFVASNIVAKWLIDRPRPPFEAERIVDVFGSSFPSGHTMGSVAMYGLFAWLAYRLLAPSAKRTILILVLALLPVGVAWSRTYLLAHYATDVLAGASLSIAVIAVATGITRYYVYKKTPRLRYGSYRPDTYKTQSAE
;
A
#
# COMPACT_ATOMS: atom_id res chain seq x y z
N MET A 1 2.46 17.06 -34.13
CA MET A 1 3.26 16.71 -32.93
C MET A 1 2.68 17.23 -31.59
N LYS A 2 2.04 18.42 -31.52
CA LYS A 2 1.36 18.92 -30.29
C LYS A 2 0.06 18.16 -29.88
N LEU A 3 -0.58 17.43 -30.79
CA LEU A 3 -1.82 16.66 -30.52
C LEU A 3 -1.62 15.38 -29.70
N LEU A 4 -0.41 14.80 -29.66
CA LEU A 4 -0.11 13.58 -28.89
C LEU A 4 0.22 13.85 -27.41
N PHE A 5 0.52 15.10 -27.04
CA PHE A 5 0.85 15.46 -25.65
C PHE A 5 -0.39 15.81 -24.80
N ASN A 6 -1.55 15.96 -25.44
CA ASN A 6 -2.77 16.38 -24.76
C ASN A 6 -3.77 15.27 -24.44
N ASP A 7 -3.44 14.01 -24.77
CA ASP A 7 -4.25 12.85 -24.40
C ASP A 7 -4.26 12.67 -22.86
N PRO A 8 -5.43 12.85 -22.20
CA PRO A 8 -5.57 12.66 -20.76
C PRO A 8 -5.14 11.27 -20.29
N ASP A 9 -5.32 10.25 -21.13
CA ASP A 9 -4.96 8.87 -20.80
C ASP A 9 -3.44 8.66 -20.90
N ALA A 10 -2.77 9.28 -21.89
CA ALA A 10 -1.32 9.28 -21.97
C ALA A 10 -0.68 10.01 -20.77
N ARG A 11 -1.26 11.14 -20.33
CA ARG A 11 -0.80 11.84 -19.11
C ARG A 11 -0.99 10.99 -17.86
N PHE A 12 -2.13 10.31 -17.74
CA PHE A 12 -2.41 9.42 -16.60
C PHE A 12 -1.39 8.26 -16.55
N ALA A 13 -1.17 7.58 -17.67
CA ALA A 13 -0.23 6.47 -17.76
C ALA A 13 1.21 6.91 -17.45
N LYS A 14 1.66 8.05 -18.00
CA LYS A 14 2.98 8.62 -17.70
C LYS A 14 3.17 8.93 -16.23
N ARG A 15 2.15 9.50 -15.56
CA ARG A 15 2.22 9.80 -14.12
C ARG A 15 2.38 8.54 -13.27
N HIS A 16 1.61 7.49 -13.54
CA HIS A 16 1.69 6.25 -12.77
C HIS A 16 2.98 5.48 -13.07
N ALA A 17 3.44 5.49 -14.32
CA ALA A 17 4.75 4.95 -14.68
C ALA A 17 5.88 5.70 -13.95
N LEU A 18 5.83 7.03 -13.90
CA LEU A 18 6.80 7.83 -13.16
C LEU A 18 6.79 7.49 -11.65
N VAL A 19 5.61 7.40 -11.03
CA VAL A 19 5.48 7.01 -9.62
C VAL A 19 6.06 5.61 -9.39
N ALA A 20 5.73 4.65 -10.26
CA ALA A 20 6.28 3.30 -10.18
C ALA A 20 7.80 3.29 -10.29
N LEU A 21 8.37 4.04 -11.25
CA LEU A 21 9.81 4.15 -11.43
C LEU A 21 10.50 4.77 -10.22
N LEU A 22 9.98 5.89 -9.70
CA LEU A 22 10.55 6.54 -8.52
C LEU A 22 10.51 5.62 -7.30
N ALA A 23 9.39 4.92 -7.09
CA ALA A 23 9.22 4.00 -5.97
C ALA A 23 10.10 2.75 -6.10
N LEU A 24 10.29 2.22 -7.32
CA LEU A 24 11.26 1.13 -7.56
C LEU A 24 12.69 1.60 -7.35
N ASN A 25 13.06 2.80 -7.80
CA ASN A 25 14.40 3.35 -7.54
C ASN A 25 14.66 3.55 -6.05
N ALA A 26 13.65 4.01 -5.29
CA ALA A 26 13.76 4.10 -3.84
C ALA A 26 13.94 2.72 -3.19
N PHE A 27 13.20 1.70 -3.61
CA PHE A 27 13.41 0.33 -3.14
C PHE A 27 14.82 -0.18 -3.44
N VAL A 28 15.30 0.01 -4.68
CA VAL A 28 16.65 -0.39 -5.11
C VAL A 28 17.72 0.34 -4.32
N LEU A 29 17.54 1.63 -4.03
CA LEU A 29 18.45 2.40 -3.18
C LEU A 29 18.55 1.78 -1.78
N PHE A 30 17.42 1.49 -1.13
CA PHE A 30 17.46 0.86 0.20
C PHE A 30 18.04 -0.56 0.16
N TYR A 31 17.74 -1.33 -0.90
CA TYR A 31 18.37 -2.63 -1.14
C TYR A 31 19.90 -2.50 -1.16
N PHE A 32 20.44 -1.57 -1.95
CA PHE A 32 21.89 -1.37 -2.02
C PHE A 32 22.48 -0.87 -0.70
N ILE A 33 21.84 0.08 -0.03
CA ILE A 33 22.28 0.56 1.30
C ILE A 33 22.45 -0.60 2.27
N ILE A 34 21.52 -1.56 2.27
CA ILE A 34 21.58 -2.74 3.15
C ILE A 34 22.61 -3.75 2.64
N ALA A 35 22.60 -4.06 1.35
CA ALA A 35 23.43 -5.11 0.77
C ALA A 35 24.93 -4.79 0.74
N THR A 36 25.30 -3.50 0.75
CA THR A 36 26.70 -3.07 0.73
C THR A 36 27.20 -2.56 2.08
N ALA A 37 26.37 -2.56 3.12
CA ALA A 37 26.78 -2.13 4.44
C ALA A 37 27.67 -3.19 5.11
N ASP A 38 28.74 -2.73 5.76
CA ASP A 38 29.53 -3.55 6.68
C ASP A 38 28.80 -3.59 8.05
N GLY A 39 27.81 -4.49 8.15
CA GLY A 39 26.91 -4.59 9.30
C GLY A 39 25.59 -3.83 9.14
N VAL A 40 25.03 -3.33 10.25
CA VAL A 40 23.77 -2.57 10.22
C VAL A 40 24.05 -1.12 9.78
N PRO A 41 23.33 -0.58 8.78
CA PRO A 41 23.47 0.82 8.37
C PRO A 41 23.35 1.78 9.56
N SER A 42 24.23 2.78 9.66
CA SER A 42 24.28 3.71 10.80
C SER A 42 22.95 4.40 11.10
N PHE A 43 22.19 4.75 10.06
CA PHE A 43 20.85 5.30 10.20
C PHE A 43 19.87 4.33 10.87
N ASP A 44 19.93 3.04 10.53
CA ASP A 44 19.07 2.03 11.15
C ASP A 44 19.43 1.83 12.62
N SER A 45 20.72 1.73 12.95
CA SER A 45 21.20 1.61 14.33
C SER A 45 20.75 2.82 15.17
N TYR A 46 20.93 4.04 14.65
CA TYR A 46 20.49 5.27 15.30
C TYR A 46 18.97 5.29 15.53
N TRP A 47 18.18 4.93 14.51
CA TRP A 47 16.72 4.95 14.60
C TRP A 47 16.19 3.89 15.57
N THR A 48 16.71 2.67 15.50
CA THR A 48 16.33 1.58 16.39
C THR A 48 16.65 1.93 17.85
N GLU A 49 17.83 2.48 18.12
CA GLU A 49 18.20 2.92 19.48
C GLU A 49 17.28 4.05 19.96
N THR A 50 16.99 5.02 19.09
CA THR A 50 16.05 6.12 19.42
C THR A 50 14.66 5.57 19.76
N MET A 51 14.16 4.58 19.00
CA MET A 51 12.88 3.95 19.28
C MET A 51 12.89 3.24 20.64
N HIS A 52 13.92 2.44 20.91
CA HIS A 52 14.10 1.72 22.16
C HIS A 52 14.15 2.66 23.37
N GLN A 53 14.93 3.74 23.29
CA GLN A 53 15.02 4.75 24.35
C GLN A 53 13.74 5.57 24.55
N SER A 54 12.87 5.62 23.54
CA SER A 54 11.61 6.37 23.59
C SER A 54 10.44 5.60 24.22
N GLU A 55 10.70 4.38 24.71
CA GLU A 55 9.68 3.47 25.21
C GLU A 55 8.87 4.06 26.38
N ARG A 56 7.54 4.12 26.19
CA ARG A 56 6.59 4.56 27.21
C ARG A 56 5.20 3.98 26.95
N ALA A 57 4.45 3.73 28.02
CA ALA A 57 3.17 3.00 27.98
C ALA A 57 2.19 3.50 26.91
N LEU A 58 2.04 4.82 26.76
CA LEU A 58 1.16 5.42 25.75
C LEU A 58 1.62 5.10 24.32
N LEU A 59 2.91 5.29 24.01
CA LEU A 59 3.44 5.03 22.68
C LEU A 59 3.40 3.54 22.37
N THR A 60 3.69 2.68 23.35
CA THR A 60 3.58 1.23 23.20
C THR A 60 2.15 0.81 22.89
N THR A 61 1.16 1.37 23.58
CA THR A 61 -0.26 1.12 23.28
C THR A 61 -0.62 1.56 21.86
N LEU A 62 -0.20 2.76 21.46
CA LEU A 62 -0.43 3.26 20.10
C LEU A 62 0.24 2.37 19.04
N ALA A 63 1.48 1.93 19.29
CA ALA A 63 2.20 1.03 18.41
C ALA A 63 1.49 -0.33 18.29
N LEU A 64 0.97 -0.88 19.39
CA LEU A 64 0.18 -2.12 19.37
C LEU A 64 -1.12 -1.97 18.56
N ILE A 65 -1.81 -0.82 18.65
CA ILE A 65 -2.98 -0.54 17.82
C ILE A 65 -2.60 -0.48 16.34
N PHE A 66 -1.58 0.30 15.99
CA PHE A 66 -1.16 0.43 14.60
C PHE A 66 -0.62 -0.88 14.03
N THR A 67 0.13 -1.67 14.79
CA THR A 67 0.59 -2.96 14.29
C THR A 67 -0.56 -3.94 14.09
N ALA A 68 -1.61 -3.90 14.92
CA ALA A 68 -2.80 -4.72 14.73
C ALA A 68 -3.57 -4.34 13.46
N LEU A 69 -3.65 -3.03 13.15
CA LEU A 69 -4.21 -2.54 11.87
C LEU A 69 -3.41 -3.01 10.65
N GLY A 70 -2.10 -3.19 10.82
CA GLY A 70 -1.19 -3.72 9.80
C GLY A 70 -0.98 -5.23 9.85
N ASP A 71 -1.76 -5.98 10.63
CA ASP A 71 -1.61 -7.44 10.73
C ASP A 71 -2.02 -8.12 9.42
N VAL A 72 -1.13 -8.96 8.89
CA VAL A 72 -1.28 -9.56 7.56
C VAL A 72 -2.51 -10.46 7.48
N LYS A 73 -2.89 -11.16 8.55
CA LYS A 73 -4.07 -12.04 8.57
C LYS A 73 -5.34 -11.20 8.53
N TRP A 74 -5.43 -10.14 9.34
CA TRP A 74 -6.56 -9.22 9.31
C TRP A 74 -6.72 -8.55 7.95
N MET A 75 -5.61 -8.11 7.35
CA MET A 75 -5.64 -7.51 6.01
C MET A 75 -6.06 -8.50 4.92
N ALA A 76 -5.64 -9.76 5.01
CA ALA A 76 -6.07 -10.81 4.08
C ALA A 76 -7.59 -11.05 4.16
N VAL A 77 -8.16 -11.09 5.37
CA VAL A 77 -9.61 -11.22 5.58
C VAL A 77 -10.37 -10.04 4.97
N LEU A 78 -9.94 -8.80 5.24
CA LEU A 78 -10.59 -7.60 4.68
C LEU A 78 -10.49 -7.56 3.15
N THR A 79 -9.36 -7.97 2.60
CA THR A 79 -9.15 -8.06 1.15
C THR A 79 -10.08 -9.11 0.53
N LEU A 80 -10.23 -10.27 1.16
CA LEU A 80 -11.13 -11.33 0.72
C LEU A 80 -12.59 -10.87 0.74
N ILE A 81 -13.03 -10.22 1.83
CA ILE A 81 -14.38 -9.65 1.93
C ILE A 81 -14.62 -8.63 0.81
N THR A 82 -13.65 -7.75 0.57
CA THR A 82 -13.71 -6.75 -0.50
C THR A 82 -13.78 -7.41 -1.88
N ALA A 83 -13.04 -8.50 -2.10
CA ALA A 83 -13.08 -9.28 -3.34
C ALA A 83 -14.44 -9.95 -3.55
N ILE A 84 -15.02 -10.54 -2.50
CA ILE A 84 -16.37 -11.14 -2.55
C ILE A 84 -17.39 -10.06 -2.92
N ILE A 85 -17.35 -8.89 -2.27
CA ILE A 85 -18.24 -7.77 -2.61
C ILE A 85 -18.05 -7.36 -4.07
N ALA A 86 -16.81 -7.13 -4.51
CA ALA A 86 -16.52 -6.73 -5.89
C ALA A 86 -17.04 -7.77 -6.91
N TYR A 87 -16.90 -9.07 -6.61
CA TYR A 87 -17.45 -10.15 -7.42
C TYR A 87 -18.97 -10.11 -7.48
N ARG A 88 -19.65 -9.96 -6.33
CA ARG A 88 -21.13 -9.93 -6.26
C ARG A 88 -21.72 -8.75 -7.02
N TYR A 89 -21.04 -7.61 -7.04
CA TYR A 89 -21.45 -6.42 -7.80
C TYR A 89 -20.84 -6.35 -9.21
N LYS A 90 -20.18 -7.42 -9.70
CA LYS A 90 -19.54 -7.48 -11.02
C LYS A 90 -18.56 -6.32 -11.28
N ALA A 91 -17.91 -5.82 -10.23
CA ALA A 91 -16.88 -4.79 -10.30
C ALA A 91 -15.54 -5.39 -10.71
N TRP A 92 -15.45 -5.83 -11.97
CA TRP A 92 -14.29 -6.56 -12.52
C TRP A 92 -12.98 -5.76 -12.46
N ASP A 93 -13.04 -4.45 -12.60
CA ASP A 93 -11.91 -3.55 -12.40
C ASP A 93 -11.42 -3.54 -10.95
N GLY A 94 -12.33 -3.56 -9.98
CA GLY A 94 -12.01 -3.71 -8.56
C GLY A 94 -11.36 -5.06 -8.26
N LEU A 95 -11.89 -6.15 -8.84
CA LEU A 95 -11.27 -7.48 -8.73
C LEU A 95 -9.88 -7.53 -9.35
N ALA A 96 -9.68 -6.92 -10.53
CA ALA A 96 -8.38 -6.84 -11.17
C ALA A 96 -7.38 -6.06 -10.30
N MET A 97 -7.81 -4.93 -9.71
CA MET A 97 -6.97 -4.17 -8.77
C MET A 97 -6.59 -5.01 -7.56
N ILE A 98 -7.55 -5.68 -6.91
CA ILE A 98 -7.29 -6.55 -5.76
C ILE A 98 -6.28 -7.63 -6.12
N LEU A 99 -6.52 -8.34 -7.23
CA LEU A 99 -5.65 -9.42 -7.66
C LEU A 99 -4.23 -8.91 -7.94
N LEU A 100 -4.08 -7.83 -8.70
CA LEU A 100 -2.78 -7.27 -9.07
C LEU A 100 -2.02 -6.73 -7.85
N THR A 101 -2.69 -6.01 -6.94
CA THR A 101 -2.02 -5.45 -5.77
C THR A 101 -1.66 -6.54 -4.77
N SER A 102 -2.56 -7.48 -4.46
CA SER A 102 -2.29 -8.56 -3.51
C SER A 102 -1.23 -9.53 -4.03
N SER A 103 -1.34 -9.99 -5.28
CA SER A 103 -0.32 -10.89 -5.86
C SER A 103 1.02 -10.20 -6.05
N GLY A 104 1.03 -8.94 -6.52
CA GLY A 104 2.24 -8.15 -6.68
C GLY A 104 2.95 -7.90 -5.36
N PHE A 105 2.20 -7.57 -4.30
CA PHE A 105 2.72 -7.46 -2.94
C PHE A 105 3.34 -8.78 -2.47
N VAL A 106 2.58 -9.88 -2.49
CA VAL A 106 3.04 -11.18 -1.96
C VAL A 106 4.27 -11.66 -2.71
N ALA A 107 4.22 -11.66 -4.04
CA ALA A 107 5.33 -12.12 -4.86
C ALA A 107 6.59 -11.27 -4.64
N SER A 108 6.46 -9.94 -4.65
CA SER A 108 7.61 -9.05 -4.46
C SER A 108 8.18 -9.11 -3.05
N ASN A 109 7.36 -9.27 -2.01
CA ASN A 109 7.83 -9.45 -0.63
C ASN A 109 8.62 -10.76 -0.47
N ILE A 110 8.10 -11.86 -1.04
CA ILE A 110 8.79 -13.15 -1.02
C ILE A 110 10.14 -13.01 -1.74
N VAL A 111 10.16 -12.54 -2.99
CA VAL A 111 11.42 -12.38 -3.74
C VAL A 111 12.41 -11.51 -2.98
N ALA A 112 11.98 -10.36 -2.46
CA ALA A 112 12.86 -9.45 -1.74
C ALA A 112 13.44 -10.05 -0.45
N LYS A 113 12.68 -10.89 0.27
CA LYS A 113 13.17 -11.62 1.46
C LYS A 113 14.29 -12.60 1.12
N TRP A 114 14.18 -13.29 0.00
CA TRP A 114 15.17 -14.26 -0.45
C TRP A 114 16.49 -13.61 -0.90
N LEU A 115 16.48 -12.32 -1.26
CA LEU A 115 17.67 -11.64 -1.79
C LEU A 115 18.64 -11.14 -0.71
N ILE A 116 18.18 -10.84 0.51
CA ILE A 116 19.02 -10.23 1.56
C ILE A 116 19.15 -11.12 2.80
N ASP A 117 18.15 -11.95 3.11
CA ASP A 117 18.05 -12.71 4.37
C ASP A 117 18.53 -11.92 5.60
N ARG A 118 18.00 -10.71 5.73
CA ARG A 118 18.44 -9.75 6.76
C ARG A 118 18.09 -10.22 8.18
N PRO A 119 19.04 -10.23 9.14
CA PRO A 119 18.72 -10.41 10.56
C PRO A 119 17.86 -9.23 11.09
N ARG A 120 17.14 -9.45 12.18
CA ARG A 120 16.28 -8.44 12.82
C ARG A 120 17.08 -7.55 13.81
N PRO A 121 16.48 -6.46 14.33
CA PRO A 121 17.08 -5.70 15.44
C PRO A 121 17.46 -6.58 16.64
N PRO A 122 18.60 -6.32 17.31
CA PRO A 122 19.17 -7.22 18.33
C PRO A 122 18.46 -7.21 19.71
N PHE A 123 17.26 -6.64 19.79
CA PHE A 123 16.46 -6.47 21.01
C PHE A 123 15.39 -7.56 21.15
N GLU A 124 15.79 -8.84 21.09
CA GLU A 124 14.83 -9.95 21.10
C GLU A 124 14.13 -10.10 22.45
N ALA A 125 14.81 -9.78 23.56
CA ALA A 125 14.26 -9.90 24.92
C ALA A 125 13.23 -8.81 25.23
N GLU A 126 13.39 -7.62 24.66
CA GLU A 126 12.47 -6.49 24.85
C GLU A 126 11.32 -6.47 23.83
N ARG A 127 11.41 -7.26 22.76
CA ARG A 127 10.40 -7.31 21.70
C ARG A 127 9.11 -7.96 22.21
N ILE A 128 8.06 -7.17 22.29
CA ILE A 128 6.72 -7.61 22.75
C ILE A 128 5.78 -8.09 21.62
N VAL A 129 6.32 -8.38 20.44
CA VAL A 129 5.55 -8.90 19.29
C VAL A 129 6.28 -10.05 18.62
N ASP A 130 5.52 -11.07 18.22
CA ASP A 130 6.07 -12.20 17.49
C ASP A 130 6.55 -11.79 16.10
N VAL A 131 7.71 -12.33 15.71
CA VAL A 131 8.33 -12.10 14.42
C VAL A 131 8.87 -13.41 13.86
N PHE A 132 8.71 -13.60 12.54
CA PHE A 132 9.15 -14.81 11.86
C PHE A 132 9.92 -14.45 10.57
N GLY A 133 10.94 -15.24 10.28
CA GLY A 133 11.80 -15.09 9.10
C GLY A 133 12.54 -13.76 9.02
N SER A 134 13.11 -13.49 7.84
CA SER A 134 13.93 -12.30 7.55
C SER A 134 13.25 -10.96 7.87
N SER A 135 14.05 -9.98 8.29
CA SER A 135 13.60 -8.60 8.55
C SER A 135 13.22 -7.85 7.27
N PHE A 136 13.97 -8.02 6.19
CA PHE A 136 13.80 -7.22 4.98
C PHE A 136 12.94 -7.92 3.92
N PRO A 137 12.03 -7.21 3.24
CA PRO A 137 11.38 -5.96 3.66
C PRO A 137 10.21 -6.24 4.62
N SER A 138 9.71 -5.21 5.29
CA SER A 138 8.62 -5.37 6.25
C SER A 138 7.29 -5.76 5.60
N GLY A 139 6.81 -6.97 5.90
CA GLY A 139 5.53 -7.48 5.38
C GLY A 139 4.29 -6.73 5.89
N HIS A 140 4.30 -6.27 7.15
CA HIS A 140 3.20 -5.46 7.71
C HIS A 140 3.10 -4.10 7.00
N THR A 141 4.23 -3.44 6.77
CA THR A 141 4.26 -2.16 6.04
C THR A 141 3.85 -2.37 4.58
N MET A 142 4.42 -3.37 3.90
CA MET A 142 4.06 -3.66 2.51
C MET A 142 2.57 -4.01 2.34
N GLY A 143 2.04 -4.87 3.21
CA GLY A 143 0.64 -5.26 3.20
C GLY A 143 -0.30 -4.09 3.50
N SER A 144 0.04 -3.24 4.47
CA SER A 144 -0.77 -2.07 4.81
C SER A 144 -0.78 -1.04 3.69
N VAL A 145 0.36 -0.74 3.05
CA VAL A 145 0.41 0.12 1.86
C VAL A 145 -0.45 -0.47 0.75
N ALA A 146 -0.36 -1.77 0.47
CA ALA A 146 -1.14 -2.44 -0.57
C ALA A 146 -2.66 -2.38 -0.30
N MET A 147 -3.10 -2.71 0.92
CA MET A 147 -4.51 -2.76 1.29
C MET A 147 -5.12 -1.36 1.41
N TYR A 148 -4.51 -0.46 2.19
CA TYR A 148 -5.07 0.88 2.36
C TYR A 148 -4.95 1.71 1.07
N GLY A 149 -3.93 1.47 0.25
CA GLY A 149 -3.83 2.03 -1.10
C GLY A 149 -4.93 1.52 -2.03
N LEU A 150 -5.28 0.23 -1.97
CA LEU A 150 -6.45 -0.32 -2.66
C LEU A 150 -7.74 0.36 -2.19
N PHE A 151 -7.94 0.54 -0.88
CA PHE A 151 -9.13 1.21 -0.35
C PHE A 151 -9.19 2.69 -0.74
N ALA A 152 -8.05 3.39 -0.77
CA ALA A 152 -7.97 4.75 -1.26
C ALA A 152 -8.33 4.83 -2.75
N TRP A 153 -7.86 3.86 -3.56
CA TRP A 153 -8.24 3.73 -4.97
C TRP A 153 -9.74 3.49 -5.15
N LEU A 154 -10.33 2.59 -4.36
CA LEU A 154 -11.77 2.33 -4.37
C LEU A 154 -12.57 3.57 -3.95
N ALA A 155 -12.15 4.27 -2.90
CA ALA A 155 -12.78 5.52 -2.45
C ALA A 155 -12.73 6.60 -3.56
N TYR A 156 -11.59 6.74 -4.24
CA TYR A 156 -11.44 7.66 -5.36
C TYR A 156 -12.39 7.32 -6.52
N ARG A 157 -12.53 6.02 -6.83
CA ARG A 157 -13.33 5.51 -7.96
C ARG A 157 -14.83 5.51 -7.69
N LEU A 158 -15.25 5.18 -6.47
CA LEU A 158 -16.65 4.95 -6.11
C LEU A 158 -17.34 6.19 -5.51
N LEU A 159 -16.59 7.06 -4.84
CA LEU A 159 -17.18 8.21 -4.14
C LEU A 159 -17.12 9.47 -4.99
N ALA A 160 -18.20 10.24 -4.95
CA ALA A 160 -18.27 11.55 -5.59
C ALA A 160 -17.19 12.51 -5.04
N PRO A 161 -16.63 13.41 -5.89
CA PRO A 161 -15.71 14.44 -5.44
C PRO A 161 -16.30 15.28 -4.30
N SER A 162 -15.68 15.21 -3.13
CA SER A 162 -16.11 15.92 -1.92
C SER A 162 -14.96 16.02 -0.93
N ALA A 163 -15.04 16.96 0.02
CA ALA A 163 -14.09 17.07 1.12
C ALA A 163 -14.01 15.77 1.94
N LYS A 164 -15.17 15.12 2.18
CA LYS A 164 -15.25 13.83 2.88
C LYS A 164 -14.43 12.74 2.17
N ARG A 165 -14.54 12.64 0.83
CA ARG A 165 -13.73 11.70 0.05
C ARG A 165 -12.24 11.99 0.19
N THR A 166 -11.84 13.27 0.10
CA THR A 166 -10.44 13.66 0.23
C THR A 166 -9.90 13.31 1.62
N ILE A 167 -10.64 13.63 2.69
CA ILE A 167 -10.27 13.27 4.06
C ILE A 167 -10.12 11.76 4.21
N LEU A 168 -11.06 10.96 3.70
CA LEU A 168 -10.97 9.51 3.74
C LEU A 168 -9.71 8.98 3.05
N ILE A 169 -9.39 9.48 1.87
CA ILE A 169 -8.17 9.08 1.14
C ILE A 169 -6.91 9.45 1.93
N LEU A 170 -6.88 10.64 2.55
CA LEU A 170 -5.75 11.07 3.37
C LEU A 170 -5.59 10.18 4.61
N VAL A 171 -6.68 9.85 5.29
CA VAL A 171 -6.65 8.92 6.44
C VAL A 171 -6.11 7.56 6.01
N LEU A 172 -6.61 7.00 4.90
CA LEU A 172 -6.14 5.73 4.36
C LEU A 172 -4.65 5.78 3.97
N ALA A 173 -4.17 6.92 3.46
CA ALA A 173 -2.75 7.11 3.14
C ALA A 173 -1.85 7.24 4.37
N LEU A 174 -2.38 7.73 5.50
CA LEU A 174 -1.63 7.89 6.76
C LEU A 174 -1.56 6.59 7.59
N LEU A 175 -2.53 5.69 7.47
CA LEU A 175 -2.52 4.42 8.23
C LEU A 175 -1.25 3.59 8.02
N PRO A 176 -0.74 3.36 6.79
CA PRO A 176 0.53 2.66 6.58
C PRO A 176 1.74 3.33 7.24
N VAL A 177 1.72 4.66 7.42
CA VAL A 177 2.79 5.40 8.10
C VAL A 177 2.79 5.05 9.60
N GLY A 178 1.61 5.01 10.22
CA GLY A 178 1.47 4.56 11.61
C GLY A 178 1.88 3.10 11.78
N VAL A 179 1.54 2.22 10.82
CA VAL A 179 2.00 0.82 10.80
C VAL A 179 3.52 0.75 10.67
N ALA A 180 4.13 1.49 9.75
CA ALA A 180 5.59 1.50 9.58
C ALA A 180 6.30 1.96 10.85
N TRP A 181 5.83 3.04 11.46
CA TRP A 181 6.34 3.51 12.74
C TRP A 181 6.20 2.46 13.84
N SER A 182 5.04 1.80 13.97
CA SER A 182 4.86 0.80 15.01
C SER A 182 5.79 -0.40 14.85
N ARG A 183 6.10 -0.81 13.62
CA ARG A 183 7.04 -1.92 13.38
C ARG A 183 8.48 -1.56 13.76
N THR A 184 8.89 -0.30 13.64
CA THR A 184 10.20 0.15 14.13
C THR A 184 10.20 0.39 15.63
N TYR A 185 9.11 0.96 16.17
CA TYR A 185 8.96 1.23 17.59
C TYR A 185 8.94 -0.05 18.42
N LEU A 186 8.26 -1.10 17.93
CA LEU A 186 8.22 -2.42 18.56
C LEU A 186 9.45 -3.29 18.24
N LEU A 187 10.53 -2.67 17.71
CA LEU A 187 11.83 -3.31 17.45
C LEU A 187 11.73 -4.57 16.56
N ALA A 188 10.69 -4.65 15.74
CA ALA A 188 10.45 -5.78 14.85
C ALA A 188 11.20 -5.62 13.52
N HIS A 189 11.42 -4.39 13.08
CA HIS A 189 12.04 -4.06 11.81
C HIS A 189 12.92 -2.82 11.93
N TYR A 190 13.94 -2.72 11.08
CA TYR A 190 14.72 -1.51 10.91
C TYR A 190 13.95 -0.46 10.08
N ALA A 191 14.37 0.80 10.14
CA ALA A 191 13.74 1.89 9.39
C ALA A 191 13.80 1.65 7.87
N THR A 192 14.93 1.18 7.37
CA THR A 192 15.08 0.85 5.94
C THR A 192 14.20 -0.32 5.50
N ASP A 193 13.87 -1.28 6.38
CA ASP A 193 12.96 -2.39 6.04
C ASP A 193 11.54 -1.88 5.74
N VAL A 194 11.06 -0.92 6.54
CA VAL A 194 9.72 -0.34 6.39
C VAL A 194 9.67 0.66 5.22
N LEU A 195 10.74 1.44 5.01
CA LEU A 195 10.83 2.39 3.89
C LEU A 195 10.95 1.68 2.54
N ALA A 196 11.78 0.63 2.45
CA ALA A 196 11.89 -0.19 1.26
C ALA A 196 10.57 -0.91 0.96
N GLY A 197 9.95 -1.50 2.00
CA GLY A 197 8.64 -2.14 1.88
C GLY A 197 7.58 -1.19 1.36
N ALA A 198 7.46 0.00 1.94
CA ALA A 198 6.50 0.99 1.48
C ALA A 198 6.74 1.38 0.01
N SER A 199 8.00 1.62 -0.36
CA SER A 199 8.40 1.97 -1.72
C SER A 199 8.02 0.88 -2.73
N LEU A 200 8.29 -0.38 -2.41
CA LEU A 200 7.96 -1.51 -3.29
C LEU A 200 6.45 -1.70 -3.46
N SER A 201 5.66 -1.60 -2.39
CA SER A 201 4.20 -1.67 -2.49
C SER A 201 3.59 -0.47 -3.22
N ILE A 202 4.16 0.73 -3.10
CA ILE A 202 3.74 1.90 -3.90
C ILE A 202 3.95 1.63 -5.39
N ALA A 203 5.10 1.04 -5.77
CA ALA A 203 5.36 0.66 -7.15
C ALA A 203 4.32 -0.35 -7.67
N VAL A 204 4.02 -1.39 -6.87
CA VAL A 204 2.99 -2.39 -7.20
C VAL A 204 1.63 -1.71 -7.44
N ILE A 205 1.19 -0.81 -6.55
CA ILE A 205 -0.09 -0.11 -6.70
C ILE A 205 -0.10 0.79 -7.94
N ALA A 206 1.00 1.50 -8.22
CA ALA A 206 1.11 2.38 -9.38
C ALA A 206 1.02 1.58 -10.69
N VAL A 207 1.70 0.43 -10.77
CA VAL A 207 1.62 -0.50 -11.92
C VAL A 207 0.21 -1.08 -12.04
N ALA A 208 -0.37 -1.60 -10.96
CA ALA A 208 -1.72 -2.16 -10.95
C ALA A 208 -2.76 -1.12 -11.41
N THR A 209 -2.66 0.11 -10.92
CA THR A 209 -3.54 1.23 -11.32
C THR A 209 -3.38 1.56 -12.80
N GLY A 210 -2.16 1.58 -13.32
CA GLY A 210 -1.88 1.80 -14.73
C GLY A 210 -2.49 0.71 -15.62
N ILE A 211 -2.32 -0.57 -15.24
CA ILE A 211 -2.87 -1.74 -15.93
C ILE A 211 -4.40 -1.68 -15.92
N THR A 212 -5.02 -1.57 -14.75
CA THR A 212 -6.48 -1.53 -14.62
C THR A 212 -7.06 -0.36 -15.40
N ARG A 213 -6.44 0.82 -15.33
CA ARG A 213 -6.89 1.98 -16.12
C ARG A 213 -6.83 1.70 -17.62
N TYR A 214 -5.73 1.14 -18.10
CA TYR A 214 -5.54 0.84 -19.52
C TYR A 214 -6.62 -0.12 -20.03
N TYR A 215 -6.86 -1.22 -19.31
CA TYR A 215 -7.82 -2.24 -19.74
C TYR A 215 -9.29 -1.82 -19.56
N VAL A 216 -9.60 -1.07 -18.50
CA VAL A 216 -10.99 -0.67 -18.19
C VAL A 216 -11.44 0.51 -19.05
N TYR A 217 -10.60 1.54 -19.19
CA TYR A 217 -11.01 2.78 -19.88
C TYR A 217 -10.76 2.77 -21.39
N LYS A 218 -9.74 2.06 -21.88
CA LYS A 218 -9.41 2.06 -23.31
C LYS A 218 -10.24 1.04 -24.11
N LYS A 219 -10.66 -0.07 -23.50
CA LYS A 219 -11.51 -1.10 -24.15
C LYS A 219 -13.01 -0.96 -23.86
N THR A 220 -13.43 -0.13 -22.90
CA THR A 220 -14.85 0.04 -22.52
C THR A 220 -15.25 1.52 -22.42
N PRO A 221 -15.53 2.20 -23.56
CA PRO A 221 -15.83 3.64 -23.59
C PRO A 221 -17.03 4.08 -22.75
N ARG A 222 -17.97 3.15 -22.46
CA ARG A 222 -19.17 3.42 -21.64
C ARG A 222 -18.87 3.82 -20.19
N LEU A 223 -17.68 3.54 -19.67
CA LEU A 223 -17.28 3.86 -18.30
C LEU A 223 -16.48 5.17 -18.18
N ARG A 224 -16.22 5.86 -19.30
CA ARG A 224 -15.37 7.06 -19.37
C ARG A 224 -16.05 8.32 -18.80
N TYR A 225 -17.37 8.30 -18.70
CA TYR A 225 -18.18 9.28 -17.99
C TYR A 225 -19.08 8.53 -17.02
N GLY A 226 -18.87 8.75 -15.71
CA GLY A 226 -19.82 8.33 -14.70
C GLY A 226 -21.13 9.07 -14.89
N SER A 227 -22.04 8.51 -15.68
CA SER A 227 -23.46 8.78 -15.52
C SER A 227 -23.95 8.01 -14.30
N TYR A 228 -23.56 8.45 -13.11
CA TYR A 228 -24.43 8.29 -11.96
C TYR A 228 -25.55 9.33 -12.16
N ARG A 229 -26.64 8.92 -12.82
CA ARG A 229 -27.92 9.65 -12.78
C ARG A 229 -28.72 9.08 -11.62
N PRO A 230 -29.02 9.84 -10.55
CA PRO A 230 -29.80 9.34 -9.43
C PRO A 230 -31.31 9.15 -9.73
N ASP A 231 -31.80 9.49 -10.93
CA ASP A 231 -33.19 9.95 -11.06
C ASP A 231 -34.18 8.98 -11.74
N THR A 232 -33.89 7.68 -11.91
CA THR A 232 -34.82 6.77 -12.62
C THR A 232 -35.73 5.91 -11.74
N TYR A 233 -36.00 6.33 -10.49
CA TYR A 233 -37.04 5.71 -9.66
C TYR A 233 -37.95 6.78 -9.06
N LYS A 234 -38.87 7.35 -9.87
CA LYS A 234 -40.18 7.90 -9.45
C LYS A 234 -40.87 8.62 -10.62
N THR A 235 -41.47 7.85 -11.54
CA THR A 235 -42.70 8.24 -12.27
C THR A 235 -43.24 6.98 -12.96
N GLN A 236 -43.77 6.05 -12.18
CA GLN A 236 -44.72 5.03 -12.63
C GLN A 236 -45.74 4.83 -11.51
N SER A 237 -46.60 5.84 -11.33
CA SER A 237 -47.86 5.75 -10.57
C SER A 237 -48.68 7.02 -10.82
N ALA A 238 -49.12 7.20 -12.05
CA ALA A 238 -50.16 8.16 -12.42
C ALA A 238 -50.67 7.80 -13.82
N GLU A 239 -51.32 6.64 -13.94
CA GLU A 239 -52.43 6.41 -14.87
C GLU A 239 -53.45 5.52 -14.15
#